data_AF-S3XNK3-F1
#
_entry.id   AF-S3XNK3-F1
#
_cell.length_a   1.000
_cell.length_b   1.000
_cell.length_c   1.000
_cell.angle_alpha   90.00
_cell.angle_beta   90.00
_cell.angle_gamma   90.00
#
_symmetry.space_group_name_H-M   'P 1'
#
loop_
_entity.id
_entity.type
_entity.pdbx_description
1 polymer ?
#
loop_
_entity_poly.entity_id
_entity_poly.type
_entity_poly.pdbx_seq_one_letter_code
_entity_poly.pdbx_strand_id
1 'polypeptide(L)'
;MKKIILLVAILFGSLNAVEVDLLTGDTRLSCEAILCLSSSVKPGECQPSLNRFFSIKEKKWEDTLNARKAFLKLCPVGESGENDAEFKKLRDNILVYISEPCNTEYLNSRVEYKTKEICGERRCRHIPISARINPNLPKSCKLLQTSKYTDIKVKYTCSGEFFPIDEWDKGITKNEIPQTFYNSLKAKDKNSVEEVKNKSKFCKRSHISFCQPKYYQKITINKNCWEQE
;
A
#
# COMPACT_ATOMS: atom_id res chain seq x y z
N MET A 1 17.41 51.95 -34.79
CA MET A 1 16.91 52.37 -33.46
C MET A 1 17.18 51.26 -32.45
N LYS A 2 17.99 51.59 -31.43
CA LYS A 2 18.16 51.02 -30.06
C LYS A 2 17.79 49.54 -29.82
N LYS A 3 18.80 48.69 -29.56
CA LYS A 3 19.23 48.16 -28.22
C LYS A 3 18.09 47.35 -27.53
N ILE A 4 18.29 46.10 -27.12
CA ILE A 4 19.07 45.73 -25.94
C ILE A 4 19.46 44.24 -26.07
N ILE A 5 20.77 43.96 -26.09
CA ILE A 5 21.33 42.64 -25.78
C ILE A 5 21.43 42.60 -24.25
N LEU A 6 20.63 41.74 -23.61
CA LEU A 6 20.72 41.47 -22.18
C LEU A 6 21.96 40.59 -21.93
N LEU A 7 23.07 41.23 -21.62
CA LEU A 7 24.20 40.62 -20.92
C LEU A 7 23.74 40.32 -19.48
N VAL A 8 23.39 39.07 -19.21
CA VAL A 8 23.24 38.58 -17.84
C VAL A 8 24.65 38.40 -17.29
N ALA A 9 25.07 39.34 -16.45
CA ALA A 9 26.30 39.27 -15.69
C ALA A 9 26.21 38.10 -14.70
N ILE A 10 27.10 37.12 -14.86
CA ILE A 10 27.32 36.06 -13.87
C ILE A 10 28.06 36.72 -12.70
N LEU A 11 27.30 37.12 -11.68
CA LEU A 11 27.85 37.39 -10.36
C LEU A 11 28.12 36.04 -9.71
N PHE A 12 29.36 35.57 -9.84
CA PHE A 12 29.94 34.55 -8.97
C PHE A 12 29.96 35.10 -7.54
N GLY A 13 28.84 34.97 -6.83
CA GLY A 13 28.83 34.97 -5.38
C GLY A 13 29.62 33.76 -4.91
N SER A 14 30.53 33.97 -3.97
CA SER A 14 31.41 32.96 -3.39
C SER A 14 30.61 31.72 -2.97
N LEU A 15 30.63 30.70 -3.83
CA LEU A 15 30.34 29.34 -3.44
C LEU A 15 31.45 28.96 -2.48
N ASN A 16 31.16 28.95 -1.18
CA ASN A 16 31.85 28.02 -0.30
C ASN A 16 31.63 26.66 -0.97
N ALA A 17 32.69 26.11 -1.53
CA ALA A 17 32.68 24.77 -2.06
C ALA A 17 32.23 23.87 -0.91
N VAL A 18 30.97 23.44 -0.95
CA VAL A 18 30.59 22.21 -0.29
C VAL A 18 31.48 21.19 -0.94
N GLU A 19 32.48 20.73 -0.21
CA GLU A 19 33.28 19.58 -0.59
C GLU A 19 32.27 18.47 -0.88
N VAL A 20 32.04 18.19 -2.16
CA VAL A 20 31.26 17.03 -2.58
C VAL A 20 32.20 15.86 -2.35
N ASP A 21 32.42 15.55 -1.08
CA ASP A 21 33.11 14.36 -0.66
C ASP A 21 32.26 13.22 -1.21
N LEU A 22 32.76 12.55 -2.24
CA LEU A 22 32.00 11.54 -2.96
C LEU A 22 31.76 10.40 -2.00
N LEU A 23 30.57 10.38 -1.38
CA LEU A 23 30.20 9.34 -0.44
C LEU A 23 30.36 8.00 -1.16
N THR A 24 31.10 7.09 -0.56
CA THR A 24 31.37 5.76 -1.10
C THR A 24 30.95 4.66 -0.12
N GLY A 25 30.82 3.43 -0.63
CA GLY A 25 30.48 2.27 0.19
C GLY A 25 29.19 2.42 1.00
N ASP A 26 29.23 1.92 2.24
CA ASP A 26 28.07 1.92 3.16
C ASP A 26 27.63 3.33 3.57
N THR A 27 28.54 4.32 3.58
CA THR A 27 28.19 5.72 3.85
C THR A 27 27.22 6.27 2.81
N ARG A 28 27.50 6.02 1.52
CA ARG A 28 26.59 6.39 0.42
C ARG A 28 25.25 5.68 0.55
N LEU A 29 25.28 4.36 0.71
CA LEU A 29 24.07 3.54 0.80
C LEU A 29 23.21 3.90 2.02
N SER A 30 23.82 4.35 3.11
CA SER A 30 23.13 4.84 4.30
C SER A 30 22.31 6.09 4.02
N CYS A 31 22.91 7.11 3.40
CA CYS A 31 22.20 8.33 3.02
C CYS A 31 21.07 8.05 2.02
N GLU A 32 21.36 7.23 1.00
CA GLU A 32 20.35 6.82 0.02
C GLU A 32 19.23 6.02 0.67
N ALA A 33 19.53 5.13 1.62
CA ALA A 33 18.50 4.38 2.34
C ALA A 33 17.58 5.31 3.14
N ILE A 34 18.11 6.34 3.80
CA ILE A 34 17.28 7.34 4.50
C ILE A 34 16.29 7.99 3.52
N LEU A 35 16.76 8.45 2.36
CA LEU A 35 15.90 9.06 1.35
C LEU A 35 14.87 8.07 0.79
N CYS A 36 15.31 6.89 0.40
CA CYS A 36 14.45 5.87 -0.22
C CYS A 36 13.41 5.28 0.74
N LEU A 37 13.73 5.12 2.02
CA LEU A 37 12.78 4.66 3.04
C LEU A 37 11.77 5.75 3.41
N SER A 38 12.16 7.02 3.27
CA SER A 38 11.30 8.18 3.53
C SER A 38 10.43 8.57 2.34
N SER A 39 10.70 8.02 1.14
CA SER A 39 9.95 8.33 -0.07
C SER A 39 8.79 7.36 -0.36
N SER A 40 7.68 7.91 -0.84
CA SER A 40 6.53 7.20 -1.39
C SER A 40 6.85 6.46 -2.69
N VAL A 41 7.77 7.02 -3.49
CA VAL A 41 8.24 6.47 -4.76
C VAL A 41 9.62 5.85 -4.57
N LYS A 42 9.82 4.64 -5.08
CA LYS A 42 11.09 3.91 -4.98
C LYS A 42 11.59 3.59 -6.38
N PRO A 43 12.36 4.48 -7.02
CA PRO A 43 12.97 4.18 -8.32
C PRO A 43 13.96 3.01 -8.18
N GLY A 44 14.33 2.40 -9.30
CA GLY A 44 15.30 1.29 -9.33
C GLY A 44 16.64 1.61 -8.65
N GLU A 45 17.04 2.88 -8.67
CA GLU A 45 18.24 3.40 -7.98
C GLU A 45 18.21 3.20 -6.47
N CYS A 46 17.03 3.08 -5.86
CA CYS A 46 16.90 2.79 -4.43
C CYS A 46 17.27 1.33 -4.08
N GLN A 47 17.26 0.43 -5.05
CA GLN A 47 17.37 -1.01 -4.78
C GLN A 47 18.66 -1.41 -4.05
N PRO A 48 19.86 -0.90 -4.39
CA PRO A 48 21.09 -1.25 -3.67
C PRO A 48 21.03 -0.85 -2.19
N SER A 49 20.56 0.36 -1.91
CA SER A 49 20.50 0.95 -0.57
C SER A 49 19.42 0.30 0.29
N LEU A 50 18.27 0.00 -0.29
CA LEU A 50 17.22 -0.78 0.37
C LEU A 50 17.66 -2.23 0.61
N ASN A 51 18.31 -2.88 -0.36
CA ASN A 51 18.84 -4.24 -0.17
C ASN A 51 19.85 -4.28 0.96
N ARG A 52 20.77 -3.32 1.03
CA ARG A 52 21.72 -3.21 2.14
C ARG A 52 21.00 -3.04 3.46
N PHE A 53 20.06 -2.09 3.57
CA PHE A 53 19.28 -1.87 4.79
C PHE A 53 18.51 -3.12 5.26
N PHE A 54 17.79 -3.79 4.35
CA PHE A 54 16.99 -4.96 4.68
C PHE A 54 17.83 -6.24 4.88
N SER A 55 19.07 -6.29 4.38
CA SER A 55 20.02 -7.36 4.67
C SER A 55 20.54 -7.34 6.11
N ILE A 56 20.48 -6.20 6.78
CA ILE A 56 20.86 -6.06 8.20
C ILE A 56 19.80 -6.77 9.03
N LYS A 57 20.16 -7.98 9.49
CA LYS A 57 19.34 -8.85 10.33
C LYS A 57 20.25 -9.57 11.30
N GLU A 58 19.90 -9.48 12.57
CA GLU A 58 20.57 -10.17 13.66
C GLU A 58 19.67 -11.27 14.23
N LYS A 59 20.22 -12.11 15.12
CA LYS A 59 19.45 -13.18 15.78
C LYS A 59 18.28 -12.64 16.60
N LYS A 60 18.44 -11.47 17.23
CA LYS A 60 17.40 -10.79 18.01
C LYS A 60 16.91 -9.55 17.28
N TRP A 61 15.62 -9.26 17.42
CA TRP A 61 15.02 -8.08 16.80
C TRP A 61 15.62 -6.78 17.33
N GLU A 62 15.87 -6.69 18.64
CA GLU A 62 16.51 -5.52 19.26
C GLU A 62 17.92 -5.28 18.70
N ASP A 63 18.71 -6.34 18.51
CA ASP A 63 20.04 -6.25 17.89
C ASP A 63 19.94 -5.79 16.43
N THR A 64 18.92 -6.24 15.69
CA THR A 64 18.64 -5.79 14.33
C THR A 64 18.32 -4.30 14.28
N LEU A 65 17.50 -3.80 15.22
CA LEU A 65 17.17 -2.39 15.33
C LEU A 65 18.41 -1.53 15.61
N ASN A 66 19.28 -2.00 16.52
CA ASN A 66 20.53 -1.31 16.85
C ASN A 66 21.50 -1.30 15.65
N ALA A 67 21.65 -2.41 14.94
CA ALA A 67 22.49 -2.50 13.75
C ALA A 67 21.99 -1.61 12.61
N ARG A 68 20.67 -1.58 12.37
CA ARG A 68 20.05 -0.67 11.39
C ARG A 68 20.26 0.79 11.77
N LYS A 69 20.09 1.12 13.05
CA LYS A 69 20.36 2.46 13.58
C LYS A 69 21.81 2.87 13.34
N ALA A 70 22.77 1.96 13.62
CA ALA A 70 24.18 2.20 13.38
C ALA A 70 24.48 2.43 11.89
N PHE A 71 23.91 1.61 11.00
CA PHE A 71 24.02 1.80 9.56
C PHE A 71 23.47 3.15 9.10
N LEU A 72 22.26 3.53 9.51
CA LEU A 72 21.66 4.83 9.13
C LEU A 72 22.46 6.03 9.67
N LYS A 73 23.20 5.86 10.77
CA LYS A 73 24.09 6.89 11.32
C LYS A 73 25.41 7.06 10.57
N LEU A 74 25.73 6.17 9.61
CA LEU A 74 26.88 6.38 8.73
C LEU A 74 26.69 7.59 7.82
N CYS A 75 25.45 8.00 7.53
CA CYS A 75 25.19 9.17 6.71
C CYS A 75 25.59 10.48 7.43
N PRO A 76 26.54 11.26 6.87
CA PRO A 76 26.94 12.54 7.47
C PRO A 76 25.89 13.62 7.20
N VAL A 77 25.09 13.97 8.21
CA VAL A 77 24.01 14.97 8.08
C VAL A 77 24.38 16.37 8.60
N GLY A 78 25.64 16.56 8.98
CA GLY A 78 26.14 17.79 9.58
C GLY A 78 25.52 18.12 10.94
N GLU A 79 25.95 19.23 11.53
CA GLU A 79 25.45 19.68 12.84
C GLU A 79 23.95 19.99 12.82
N SER A 80 23.45 20.57 11.72
CA SER A 80 22.02 20.88 11.57
C SER A 80 21.15 19.63 11.61
N GLY A 81 21.53 18.56 10.90
CA GLY A 81 20.83 17.28 10.95
C GLY A 81 20.94 16.58 12.30
N GLU A 82 22.09 16.67 12.97
CA GLU A 82 22.29 16.10 14.31
C GLU A 82 21.63 16.90 15.45
N ASN A 83 21.23 18.14 15.19
CA ASN A 83 20.47 18.98 16.12
C ASN A 83 18.96 19.00 15.82
N ASP A 84 18.52 18.54 14.63
CA ASP A 84 17.09 18.37 14.34
C ASP A 84 16.55 17.10 15.02
N ALA A 85 15.80 17.30 16.11
CA ALA A 85 15.20 16.22 16.89
C ALA A 85 14.19 15.37 16.08
N GLU A 86 13.51 15.95 15.10
CA GLU A 86 12.53 15.25 14.27
C GLU A 86 13.21 14.38 13.23
N PHE A 87 14.29 14.86 12.60
CA PHE A 87 15.12 14.05 11.70
C PHE A 87 15.72 12.86 12.44
N LYS A 88 16.26 13.09 13.65
CA LYS A 88 16.78 12.01 14.49
C LYS A 88 15.70 11.02 14.87
N LYS A 89 14.50 11.48 15.21
CA LYS A 89 13.38 10.59 15.49
C LYS A 89 13.04 9.73 14.26
N LEU A 90 13.02 10.31 13.06
CA LEU A 90 12.84 9.55 11.82
C LEU A 90 13.94 8.49 11.66
N ARG A 91 15.20 8.92 11.60
CA ARG A 91 16.37 8.05 11.37
C ARG A 91 16.50 6.96 12.42
N ASP A 92 16.50 7.34 13.69
CA ASP A 92 16.91 6.47 14.79
C ASP A 92 15.77 5.60 15.33
N ASN A 93 14.51 6.03 15.18
CA ASN A 93 13.36 5.40 15.86
C ASN A 93 12.21 5.01 14.92
N ILE A 94 12.13 5.51 13.69
CA ILE A 94 11.06 5.17 12.75
C ILE A 94 11.60 4.25 11.66
N LEU A 95 12.63 4.69 10.92
CA LEU A 95 13.17 3.96 9.78
C LEU A 95 13.67 2.56 10.16
N VAL A 96 14.29 2.42 11.33
CA VAL A 96 14.83 1.15 11.84
C VAL A 96 13.78 0.04 11.96
N TYR A 97 12.51 0.38 12.21
CA TYR A 97 11.40 -0.56 12.35
C TYR A 97 10.77 -0.96 11.03
N ILE A 98 11.18 -0.36 9.90
CA ILE A 98 10.60 -0.70 8.60
C ILE A 98 11.01 -2.14 8.26
N SER A 99 10.02 -3.02 8.22
CA SER A 99 10.14 -4.40 7.73
C SER A 99 9.47 -4.57 6.37
N GLU A 100 8.62 -3.62 5.99
CA GLU A 100 7.69 -3.71 4.87
C GLU A 100 7.64 -2.34 4.16
N PRO A 101 7.54 -2.29 2.83
CA PRO A 101 7.41 -1.04 2.10
C PRO A 101 6.15 -0.27 2.51
N CYS A 102 6.21 1.06 2.50
CA CYS A 102 5.03 1.90 2.69
C CYS A 102 4.62 2.57 1.38
N ASN A 103 4.18 1.76 0.39
CA ASN A 103 3.65 2.24 -0.88
C ASN A 103 2.29 1.59 -1.16
N THR A 104 1.51 2.19 -2.06
CA THR A 104 0.14 1.77 -2.37
C THR A 104 0.08 0.33 -2.91
N GLU A 105 1.04 -0.07 -3.74
CA GLU A 105 1.13 -1.44 -4.26
C GLU A 105 1.23 -2.47 -3.14
N TYR A 106 2.18 -2.28 -2.21
CA TYR A 106 2.32 -3.16 -1.06
C TYR A 106 1.06 -3.14 -0.19
N LEU A 107 0.52 -1.97 0.12
CA LEU A 107 -0.66 -1.84 0.97
C LEU A 107 -1.91 -2.48 0.35
N ASN A 108 -2.08 -2.41 -0.97
CA ASN A 108 -3.16 -3.07 -1.71
C ASN A 108 -2.94 -4.57 -1.91
N SER A 109 -1.73 -5.09 -1.68
CA SER A 109 -1.48 -6.53 -1.67
C SER A 109 -1.86 -7.20 -0.33
N ARG A 110 -2.07 -6.41 0.74
CA ARG A 110 -2.37 -6.91 2.08
C ARG A 110 -3.82 -7.33 2.20
N VAL A 111 -4.11 -8.57 1.83
CA VAL A 111 -5.45 -9.15 1.98
C VAL A 111 -5.69 -9.63 3.41
N GLU A 112 -6.82 -9.24 3.99
CA GLU A 112 -7.34 -9.74 5.26
C GLU A 112 -8.42 -10.78 4.98
N TYR A 113 -8.29 -11.97 5.57
CA TYR A 113 -9.25 -13.05 5.43
C TYR A 113 -10.03 -13.29 6.72
N LYS A 114 -11.34 -13.46 6.61
CA LYS A 114 -12.12 -14.16 7.62
C LYS A 114 -12.10 -15.63 7.29
N THR A 115 -11.79 -16.46 8.28
CA THR A 115 -11.75 -17.90 8.12
C THR A 115 -12.81 -18.57 8.97
N LYS A 116 -13.22 -19.76 8.53
CA LYS A 116 -14.03 -20.68 9.31
C LYS A 116 -13.21 -21.93 9.57
N GLU A 117 -13.17 -22.36 10.82
CA GLU A 117 -12.58 -23.64 11.17
C GLU A 117 -13.52 -24.78 10.78
N ILE A 118 -12.95 -25.78 10.11
CA ILE A 118 -13.62 -27.03 9.78
C ILE A 118 -12.76 -28.15 10.33
N CYS A 119 -13.34 -28.91 11.26
CA CYS A 119 -12.70 -30.06 11.87
C CYS A 119 -13.23 -31.35 11.24
N GLY A 120 -12.30 -32.20 10.80
CA GLY A 120 -12.57 -33.63 10.60
C GLY A 120 -12.17 -34.42 11.85
N GLU A 121 -12.25 -35.76 11.77
CA GLU A 121 -11.99 -36.65 12.92
C GLU A 121 -10.60 -36.49 13.57
N ARG A 122 -9.59 -36.06 12.80
CA ARG A 122 -8.19 -36.00 13.28
C ARG A 122 -7.50 -34.65 13.10
N ARG A 123 -8.08 -33.72 12.35
CA ARG A 123 -7.44 -32.44 11.99
C ARG A 123 -8.49 -31.37 11.76
N CYS A 124 -8.19 -30.16 12.23
CA CYS A 124 -8.91 -28.95 11.90
C CYS A 124 -8.15 -28.14 10.85
N ARG A 125 -8.89 -27.46 9.97
CA ARG A 125 -8.34 -26.53 8.98
C ARG A 125 -9.16 -25.25 8.96
N HIS A 126 -8.49 -24.13 8.78
CA HIS A 126 -9.13 -22.83 8.59
C HIS A 126 -9.30 -22.58 7.09
N ILE A 127 -10.55 -22.41 6.64
CA ILE A 127 -10.88 -22.11 5.25
C ILE A 127 -11.31 -20.66 5.14
N PRO A 128 -10.78 -19.86 4.19
CA PRO A 128 -11.24 -18.49 3.98
C PRO A 128 -12.69 -18.49 3.50
N ILE A 129 -13.53 -17.69 4.15
CA ILE A 129 -14.95 -17.52 3.79
C ILE A 129 -15.21 -16.16 3.16
N SER A 130 -14.40 -15.16 3.48
CA SER A 130 -14.46 -13.83 2.89
C SER A 130 -13.13 -13.10 3.02
N ALA A 131 -12.93 -12.10 2.17
CA ALA A 131 -11.70 -11.34 2.07
C ALA A 131 -11.96 -9.84 1.84
N ARG A 132 -10.97 -9.01 2.19
CA ARG A 132 -10.89 -7.59 1.85
C ARG A 132 -9.44 -7.13 1.80
N ILE A 133 -9.19 -5.95 1.26
CA ILE A 133 -7.90 -5.27 1.51
C ILE A 133 -7.88 -4.81 2.96
N ASN A 134 -6.76 -5.02 3.64
CA ASN A 134 -6.60 -4.71 5.04
C ASN A 134 -6.61 -3.17 5.24
N PRO A 135 -7.60 -2.62 5.97
CA PRO A 135 -7.70 -1.18 6.20
C PRO A 135 -6.73 -0.69 7.29
N ASN A 136 -6.06 -1.60 8.00
CA ASN A 136 -5.15 -1.25 9.07
C ASN A 136 -3.75 -0.99 8.53
N LEU A 137 -3.36 0.28 8.53
CA LEU A 137 -2.01 0.69 8.16
C LEU A 137 -0.97 0.11 9.15
N PRO A 138 0.18 -0.43 8.67
CA PRO A 138 1.24 -0.91 9.56
C PRO A 138 1.75 0.22 10.49
N LYS A 139 2.22 -0.14 11.69
CA LYS A 139 2.70 0.86 12.67
C LYS A 139 3.84 1.71 12.12
N SER A 140 4.79 1.11 11.38
CA SER A 140 5.88 1.81 10.71
C SER A 140 5.37 2.85 9.71
N CYS A 141 4.43 2.48 8.86
CA CYS A 141 3.75 3.38 7.92
C CYS A 141 3.04 4.54 8.63
N LYS A 142 2.28 4.27 9.71
CA LYS A 142 1.63 5.32 10.50
C LYS A 142 2.64 6.34 11.02
N LEU A 143 3.80 5.87 11.49
CA LEU A 143 4.85 6.76 11.98
C LEU A 143 5.50 7.57 10.85
N LEU A 144 5.72 6.97 9.67
CA LEU A 144 6.24 7.68 8.50
C LEU A 144 5.33 8.86 8.14
N GLN A 145 4.01 8.64 8.01
CA GLN A 145 3.05 9.71 7.70
C GLN A 145 3.07 10.91 8.67
N THR A 146 3.57 10.71 9.91
CA THR A 146 3.65 11.79 10.91
C THR A 146 4.91 12.64 10.82
N SER A 147 5.92 12.22 10.05
CA SER A 147 7.20 12.94 9.95
C SER A 147 7.22 13.90 8.78
N LYS A 148 7.67 15.16 9.01
CA LYS A 148 7.84 16.17 7.96
C LYS A 148 8.89 15.81 6.90
N TYR A 149 9.73 14.83 7.18
CA TYR A 149 10.81 14.37 6.31
C TYR A 149 10.38 13.25 5.36
N THR A 150 9.10 12.91 5.34
CA THR A 150 8.54 11.92 4.40
C THR A 150 7.48 12.58 3.54
N ASP A 151 7.38 12.13 2.30
CA ASP A 151 6.29 12.44 1.36
C ASP A 151 5.20 11.35 1.38
N ILE A 152 5.30 10.38 2.30
CA ILE A 152 4.41 9.23 2.38
C ILE A 152 3.10 9.68 3.00
N LYS A 153 2.07 9.79 2.16
CA LYS A 153 0.70 10.06 2.58
C LYS A 153 -0.21 9.11 1.83
N VAL A 154 -0.77 8.14 2.55
CA VAL A 154 -1.67 7.14 2.01
C VAL A 154 -3.01 7.19 2.72
N LYS A 155 -4.08 7.03 1.96
CA LYS A 155 -5.45 7.05 2.45
C LYS A 155 -6.18 5.80 1.99
N TYR A 156 -7.01 5.25 2.90
CA TYR A 156 -7.90 4.15 2.57
C TYR A 156 -9.23 4.69 2.02
N THR A 157 -9.63 4.26 0.82
CA THR A 157 -10.80 4.79 0.08
C THR A 157 -11.95 3.79 -0.06
N CYS A 158 -11.71 2.49 0.16
CA CYS A 158 -12.76 1.47 0.10
C CYS A 158 -13.72 1.52 1.32
N SER A 159 -14.90 0.90 1.16
CA SER A 159 -15.90 0.73 2.24
C SER A 159 -15.38 -0.07 3.45
N GLY A 160 -14.41 -0.95 3.22
CA GLY A 160 -13.87 -1.86 4.24
C GLY A 160 -14.75 -3.09 4.49
N GLU A 161 -15.77 -3.33 3.68
CA GLU A 161 -16.59 -4.54 3.77
C GLU A 161 -15.82 -5.80 3.36
N PHE A 162 -16.27 -6.96 3.85
CA PHE A 162 -15.73 -8.25 3.46
C PHE A 162 -16.56 -8.84 2.32
N PHE A 163 -15.90 -9.20 1.23
CA PHE A 163 -16.54 -9.89 0.11
C PHE A 163 -16.47 -11.40 0.31
N PRO A 164 -17.55 -12.15 0.04
CA PRO A 164 -17.50 -13.62 0.00
C PRO A 164 -16.33 -14.12 -0.84
N ILE A 165 -15.66 -15.19 -0.41
CA ILE A 165 -14.40 -15.62 -1.04
C ILE A 165 -14.58 -15.95 -2.53
N ASP A 166 -15.72 -16.51 -2.93
CA ASP A 166 -16.00 -16.84 -4.32
C ASP A 166 -16.27 -15.62 -5.20
N GLU A 167 -16.76 -14.52 -4.62
CA GLU A 167 -16.89 -13.21 -5.28
C GLU A 167 -15.54 -12.52 -5.37
N TRP A 168 -14.76 -12.54 -4.28
CA TRP A 168 -13.42 -11.97 -4.20
C TRP A 168 -12.47 -12.57 -5.24
N ASP A 169 -12.45 -13.91 -5.34
CA ASP A 169 -11.56 -14.63 -6.26
C ASP A 169 -11.92 -14.34 -7.72
N LYS A 170 -13.21 -14.15 -8.02
CA LYS A 170 -13.69 -13.72 -9.35
C LYS A 170 -13.50 -12.23 -9.61
N GLY A 171 -13.26 -11.44 -8.57
CA GLY A 171 -13.19 -9.98 -8.65
C GLY A 171 -14.54 -9.30 -8.91
N ILE A 172 -15.66 -9.98 -8.64
CA ILE A 172 -17.01 -9.50 -8.96
C ILE A 172 -17.92 -9.76 -7.77
N THR A 173 -18.59 -8.71 -7.30
CA THR A 173 -19.70 -8.80 -6.34
C THR A 173 -21.04 -8.57 -7.02
N LYS A 174 -22.14 -8.95 -6.36
CA LYS A 174 -23.49 -8.90 -6.92
C LYS A 174 -24.39 -8.00 -6.08
N ASN A 175 -24.97 -7.00 -6.72
CA ASN A 175 -26.00 -6.15 -6.11
C ASN A 175 -27.39 -6.56 -6.61
N GLU A 176 -28.33 -6.84 -5.71
CA GLU A 176 -29.70 -7.22 -6.08
C GLU A 176 -30.44 -6.00 -6.65
N ILE A 177 -31.07 -6.15 -7.81
CA ILE A 177 -31.73 -5.07 -8.55
C ILE A 177 -33.13 -5.47 -9.00
N PRO A 178 -34.05 -4.50 -9.24
CA PRO A 178 -35.34 -4.78 -9.84
C PRO A 178 -35.23 -5.36 -11.25
N GLN A 179 -36.19 -6.19 -11.65
CA GLN A 179 -36.23 -6.81 -12.98
C GLN A 179 -36.20 -5.80 -14.13
N THR A 180 -36.86 -4.65 -13.96
CA THR A 180 -36.89 -3.57 -14.97
C THR A 180 -35.48 -3.02 -15.24
N PHE A 181 -34.69 -2.83 -14.18
CA PHE A 181 -33.31 -2.38 -14.29
C PHE A 181 -32.41 -3.49 -14.88
N TYR A 182 -32.61 -4.74 -14.46
CA TYR A 182 -31.91 -5.89 -15.02
C TYR A 182 -32.11 -6.01 -16.53
N ASN A 183 -33.35 -5.92 -17.01
CA ASN A 183 -33.64 -6.01 -18.45
C ASN A 183 -32.95 -4.87 -19.22
N SER A 184 -32.93 -3.67 -18.65
CA SER A 184 -32.26 -2.50 -19.22
C SER A 184 -30.74 -2.69 -19.32
N LEU A 185 -30.10 -3.22 -18.28
CA LEU A 185 -28.66 -3.50 -18.27
C LEU A 185 -28.30 -4.68 -19.18
N LYS A 186 -29.07 -5.76 -19.14
CA LYS A 186 -28.89 -6.95 -19.97
C LYS A 186 -28.91 -6.63 -21.46
N ALA A 187 -29.78 -5.70 -21.87
CA ALA A 187 -29.88 -5.26 -23.26
C ALA A 187 -28.61 -4.53 -23.74
N LYS A 188 -27.88 -3.87 -22.83
CA LYS A 188 -26.62 -3.17 -23.13
C LYS A 188 -25.43 -4.12 -23.06
N ASP A 189 -25.32 -4.87 -21.97
CA ASP A 189 -24.29 -5.88 -21.76
C ASP A 189 -24.85 -7.06 -20.95
N LYS A 190 -25.02 -8.19 -21.62
CA LYS A 190 -25.52 -9.43 -21.01
C LYS A 190 -24.60 -9.96 -19.91
N ASN A 191 -23.30 -9.66 -19.97
CA ASN A 191 -22.32 -10.18 -19.00
C ASN A 191 -22.34 -9.38 -17.69
N SER A 192 -22.78 -8.12 -17.72
CA SER A 192 -22.91 -7.23 -16.55
C SER A 192 -23.99 -7.62 -15.54
N VAL A 193 -24.81 -8.63 -15.86
CA VAL A 193 -25.94 -9.05 -15.01
C VAL A 193 -26.01 -10.56 -14.81
N GLU A 194 -26.76 -10.97 -13.80
CA GLU A 194 -27.04 -12.39 -13.50
C GLU A 194 -28.49 -12.57 -13.05
N GLU A 195 -29.14 -13.61 -13.57
CA GLU A 195 -30.46 -14.04 -13.11
C GLU A 195 -30.30 -15.35 -12.34
N VAL A 196 -30.76 -15.38 -11.09
CA VAL A 196 -30.69 -16.55 -10.22
C VAL A 196 -32.09 -17.04 -9.95
N LYS A 197 -32.43 -18.22 -10.51
CA LYS A 197 -33.72 -18.89 -10.31
C LYS A 197 -33.70 -19.73 -9.04
N ASN A 198 -34.82 -19.77 -8.31
CA ASN A 198 -34.99 -20.68 -7.18
C ASN A 198 -35.08 -22.13 -7.68
N LYS A 199 -34.13 -22.98 -7.28
CA LYS A 199 -34.05 -24.38 -7.72
C LYS A 199 -34.92 -25.33 -6.90
N SER A 200 -35.66 -24.85 -5.89
CA SER A 200 -36.54 -25.68 -5.08
C SER A 200 -37.59 -26.39 -5.94
N LYS A 201 -37.81 -27.69 -5.70
CA LYS A 201 -38.84 -28.48 -6.40
C LYS A 201 -40.24 -27.86 -6.23
N PHE A 202 -40.49 -27.20 -5.10
CA PHE A 202 -41.74 -26.49 -4.81
C PHE A 202 -42.02 -25.38 -5.84
N CYS A 203 -40.98 -24.64 -6.24
CA CYS A 203 -41.09 -23.53 -7.18
C CYS A 203 -41.29 -23.97 -8.63
N LYS A 204 -41.27 -25.28 -8.92
CA LYS A 204 -41.71 -25.80 -10.23
C LYS A 204 -43.24 -25.77 -10.38
N ARG A 205 -43.99 -25.68 -9.28
CA ARG A 205 -45.45 -25.77 -9.25
C ARG A 205 -46.12 -24.58 -8.55
N SER A 206 -45.34 -23.60 -8.08
CA SER A 206 -45.83 -22.47 -7.29
C SER A 206 -45.18 -21.17 -7.78
N HIS A 207 -45.99 -20.10 -7.86
CA HIS A 207 -45.60 -18.78 -8.38
C HIS A 207 -45.49 -17.71 -7.30
N ILE A 208 -45.45 -18.09 -6.03
CA ILE A 208 -45.30 -17.15 -4.92
C ILE A 208 -43.98 -16.37 -5.02
N SER A 209 -43.89 -15.24 -4.32
CA SER A 209 -42.73 -14.32 -4.35
C SER A 209 -41.39 -15.03 -4.12
N PHE A 210 -41.32 -15.98 -3.19
CA PHE A 210 -40.14 -16.81 -2.91
C PHE A 210 -39.60 -17.59 -4.12
N CYS A 211 -40.49 -17.91 -5.07
CA CYS A 211 -40.15 -18.67 -6.27
C CYS A 211 -39.78 -17.78 -7.46
N GLN A 212 -39.95 -16.46 -7.33
CA GLN A 212 -39.55 -15.52 -8.37
C GLN A 212 -38.03 -15.45 -8.47
N PRO A 213 -37.49 -15.34 -9.70
CA PRO A 213 -36.05 -15.16 -9.89
C PRO A 213 -35.58 -13.87 -9.25
N LYS A 214 -34.35 -13.91 -8.74
CA LYS A 214 -33.62 -12.72 -8.30
C LYS A 214 -32.70 -12.24 -9.40
N TYR A 215 -32.59 -10.93 -9.52
CA TYR A 215 -31.80 -10.29 -10.56
C TYR A 215 -30.68 -9.49 -9.92
N TYR A 216 -29.48 -9.62 -10.48
CA TYR A 216 -28.29 -9.01 -9.94
C TYR A 216 -27.54 -8.22 -11.01
N GLN A 217 -27.00 -7.07 -10.60
CA GLN A 217 -25.93 -6.40 -11.31
C GLN A 217 -24.59 -6.93 -10.80
N LYS A 218 -23.69 -7.26 -11.72
CA LYS A 218 -22.29 -7.59 -11.40
C LYS A 218 -21.48 -6.31 -11.31
N ILE A 219 -20.77 -6.14 -10.20
CA ILE A 219 -19.94 -4.98 -9.92
C ILE A 219 -18.52 -5.48 -9.70
N THR A 220 -17.56 -4.89 -10.40
CA THR A 220 -16.14 -5.20 -10.17
C THR A 220 -15.72 -4.77 -8.78
N ILE A 221 -15.08 -5.65 -8.04
CA ILE A 221 -14.54 -5.35 -6.73
C ILE A 221 -13.30 -4.47 -6.92
N ASN A 222 -13.31 -3.25 -6.38
CA ASN A 222 -12.10 -2.45 -6.30
C ASN A 222 -11.14 -3.06 -5.27
N LYS A 223 -9.96 -3.51 -5.72
CA LYS A 223 -8.89 -4.03 -4.87
C LYS A 223 -7.76 -3.02 -4.64
N ASN A 224 -7.86 -1.82 -5.21
CA ASN A 224 -6.97 -0.70 -4.96
C ASN A 224 -7.64 0.22 -3.93
N CYS A 225 -7.48 -0.12 -2.66
CA CYS A 225 -8.12 0.59 -1.55
C CYS A 225 -7.22 1.62 -0.88
N TRP A 226 -5.90 1.54 -1.08
CA TRP A 226 -4.92 2.50 -0.62
C TRP A 226 -4.44 3.34 -1.80
N GLU A 227 -4.55 4.65 -1.65
CA GLU A 227 -4.17 5.65 -2.64
C GLU A 227 -3.22 6.67 -2.01
N GLN A 228 -2.36 7.28 -2.82
CA GLN A 228 -1.49 8.36 -2.38
C GLN A 228 -2.34 9.65 -2.28
N GLU A 229 -2.16 10.40 -1.19
CA GLU A 229 -2.80 11.69 -0.93
C GLU A 229 -1.96 12.88 -1.44
#